data_AF-A0A2D1SNR2-F1
#
_entry.id   AF-A0A2D1SNR2-F1
#
_cell.length_a   1.000
_cell.length_b   1.000
_cell.length_c   1.000
_cell.angle_alpha   90.00
_cell.angle_beta   90.00
_cell.angle_gamma   90.00
#
_symmetry.space_group_name_H-M   'P 1'
#
loop_
_entity.id
_entity.type
_entity.pdbx_description
1 polymer ?
#
loop_
_entity_poly.entity_id
_entity_poly.type
_entity_poly.pdbx_seq_one_letter_code
_entity_poly.pdbx_strand_id
1 'polypeptide(L)'
;MINTILNMSLLLFMIAIAISLFRVIKGPSLPDRAIALDTIGVNLISAIAIISIVLKTKAFLEAILILGILAFIGTIAFSKYIERGVIVERKSTD
;
A
#
# COMPACT_ATOMS: atom_id res chain seq x y z
N MET A 1 -11.74 12.70 23.53
CA MET A 1 -11.09 11.37 23.68
C MET A 1 -10.95 10.67 22.33
N ILE A 2 -12.04 10.35 21.60
CA ILE A 2 -11.96 9.67 20.29
C ILE A 2 -11.11 10.45 19.26
N ASN A 3 -11.30 11.77 19.14
CA ASN A 3 -10.54 12.60 18.20
C ASN A 3 -9.02 12.59 18.50
N THR A 4 -8.64 12.55 19.78
CA THR A 4 -7.23 12.46 20.18
C THR A 4 -6.63 11.14 19.72
N ILE A 5 -7.36 10.03 19.88
CA ILE A 5 -6.93 8.70 19.43
C ILE A 5 -6.77 8.69 17.91
N LEU A 6 -7.75 9.21 17.16
CA LEU A 6 -7.69 9.26 15.69
C LEU A 6 -6.49 10.09 15.20
N ASN A 7 -6.23 11.25 15.82
CA ASN A 7 -5.08 12.09 15.47
C ASN A 7 -3.74 11.41 15.79
N MET A 8 -3.63 10.72 16.93
CA MET A 8 -2.43 9.94 17.25
C MET A 8 -2.24 8.77 16.28
N SER A 9 -3.31 8.04 15.94
CA SER A 9 -3.24 6.96 14.95
C SER A 9 -2.77 7.49 13.59
N LEU A 10 -3.29 8.64 13.14
CA LEU A 10 -2.87 9.25 11.89
C LEU A 10 -1.37 9.62 11.92
N LEU A 11 -0.88 10.18 13.03
CA LEU A 11 0.54 10.48 13.22
C LEU A 11 1.40 9.20 13.11
N LEU A 12 0.98 8.11 13.75
CA LEU A 12 1.69 6.83 13.69
C LEU A 12 1.72 6.26 12.27
N PHE A 13 0.62 6.34 11.52
CA PHE A 13 0.59 5.92 10.11
C PHE A 13 1.52 6.77 9.24
N MET A 14 1.58 8.09 9.46
CA MET A 14 2.49 8.97 8.73
C MET A 14 3.96 8.63 9.01
N ILE A 15 4.30 8.32 10.26
CA ILE A 15 5.65 7.87 10.64
C ILE A 15 5.96 6.52 9.99
N ALA A 16 5.03 5.57 10.02
CA ALA A 16 5.19 4.27 9.39
C ALA A 16 5.42 4.40 7.87
N ILE A 17 4.65 5.25 7.18
CA ILE A 17 4.82 5.54 5.76
C ILE A 17 6.21 6.15 5.48
N ALA A 18 6.67 7.08 6.31
CA ALA A 18 8.01 7.68 6.15
C ALA A 18 9.13 6.64 6.30
N ILE A 19 9.01 5.73 7.28
CA ILE A 19 9.96 4.62 7.47
C ILE A 19 9.92 3.65 6.28
N SER A 20 8.73 3.29 5.80
CA SER A 20 8.57 2.41 4.64
C SER A 20 9.12 3.06 3.37
N LEU A 21 8.92 4.37 3.16
CA LEU A 21 9.53 5.12 2.04
C LEU A 21 11.05 5.06 2.08
N PHE A 22 11.65 5.24 3.26
CA PHE A 22 13.09 5.08 3.44
C PHE A 22 13.55 3.66 3.05
N ARG A 23 12.78 2.62 3.43
CA ARG A 23 13.06 1.22 3.07
C ARG A 23 12.92 0.94 1.57
N VAL A 24 11.98 1.59 0.87
CA VAL A 24 11.85 1.48 -0.59
C VAL A 24 13.11 2.02 -1.29
N ILE A 25 13.66 3.15 -0.81
CA ILE A 25 14.82 3.78 -1.43
C ILE A 25 16.12 3.03 -1.10
N LYS A 26 16.34 2.68 0.18
CA LYS A 26 17.58 2.02 0.65
C LYS A 26 17.49 0.50 0.75
N GLY A 27 16.42 -0.12 0.25
CA GLY A 27 16.24 -1.57 0.31
C GLY A 27 17.36 -2.30 -0.45
N PRO A 28 18.00 -3.34 0.14
CA PRO A 28 19.14 -4.03 -0.47
C PRO A 28 18.72 -4.95 -1.62
N SER A 29 17.56 -5.60 -1.52
CA SER A 29 17.02 -6.49 -2.56
C SER A 29 15.76 -5.94 -3.23
N LEU A 30 15.46 -6.39 -4.45
CA LEU A 30 14.21 -6.07 -5.16
C LEU A 30 12.96 -6.51 -4.38
N PRO A 31 12.90 -7.74 -3.80
CA PRO A 31 11.79 -8.16 -2.94
C PRO A 31 11.59 -7.25 -1.72
N ASP A 32 12.66 -6.80 -1.06
CA ASP A 32 12.55 -5.91 0.11
C ASP A 32 11.86 -4.59 -0.25
N ARG A 33 12.17 -4.04 -1.44
CA ARG A 33 11.56 -2.81 -1.93
C ARG A 33 10.09 -3.01 -2.31
N ALA A 34 9.76 -4.16 -2.92
CA ALA A 34 8.39 -4.50 -3.28
C ALA A 34 7.49 -4.63 -2.03
N ILE A 35 7.95 -5.34 -0.99
CA ILE A 35 7.21 -5.49 0.27
C ILE A 35 7.08 -4.15 0.99
N ALA A 36 8.13 -3.32 0.98
CA ALA A 36 8.06 -1.98 1.56
C ALA A 36 7.02 -1.09 0.84
N LEU A 37 6.88 -1.23 -0.49
CA LEU A 37 5.89 -0.51 -1.28
C LEU A 37 4.45 -0.99 -1.00
N ASP A 38 4.25 -2.30 -0.84
CA ASP A 38 2.97 -2.88 -0.42
C ASP A 38 2.55 -2.36 0.97
N THR A 39 3.50 -2.31 1.90
CA THR A 39 3.30 -1.76 3.25
C THR A 39 2.86 -0.29 3.21
N ILE A 40 3.41 0.52 2.30
CA ILE A 40 2.96 1.91 2.10
C ILE A 40 1.50 1.94 1.66
N GLY A 41 1.10 1.06 0.74
CA GLY A 41 -0.27 0.94 0.26
C GLY A 41 -1.26 0.68 1.40
N VAL A 42 -1.00 -0.33 2.23
CA VAL A 42 -1.87 -0.68 3.37
C VAL A 42 -1.94 0.45 4.41
N ASN A 43 -0.80 1.11 4.70
CA ASN A 43 -0.79 2.25 5.61
C ASN A 43 -1.58 3.44 5.07
N LEU A 44 -1.50 3.69 3.75
CA LEU A 44 -2.26 4.75 3.09
C LEU A 44 -3.78 4.48 3.14
N ILE A 45 -4.20 3.25 2.85
CA ILE A 45 -5.59 2.79 2.98
C ILE A 45 -6.10 3.03 4.40
N SER A 46 -5.30 2.67 5.40
CA SER A 46 -5.65 2.85 6.82
C SER A 46 -5.75 4.33 7.22
N ALA A 47 -4.82 5.18 6.75
CA ALA A 47 -4.86 6.61 6.99
C ALA A 47 -6.11 7.27 6.35
N ILE A 48 -6.46 6.90 5.11
CA ILE A 48 -7.66 7.40 4.43
C ILE A 48 -8.93 6.95 5.17
N ALA A 49 -8.97 5.73 5.69
CA ALA A 49 -10.09 5.25 6.51
C ALA A 49 -10.29 6.11 7.77
N ILE A 50 -9.21 6.44 8.47
CA ILE A 50 -9.25 7.34 9.63
C ILE A 50 -9.75 8.74 9.23
N ILE A 51 -9.24 9.29 8.12
CA ILE A 51 -9.69 10.59 7.59
C ILE A 51 -11.20 10.56 7.28
N SER A 52 -11.71 9.48 6.72
CA SER A 52 -13.14 9.28 6.46
C SER A 52 -13.98 9.39 7.73
N ILE A 53 -13.50 8.83 8.85
CA ILE A 53 -14.15 8.91 10.16
C ILE A 53 -14.10 10.34 10.71
N VAL A 54 -12.94 11.00 10.64
CA VAL A 54 -12.76 12.39 11.11
C VAL A 54 -13.68 13.35 10.37
N LEU A 55 -13.79 13.19 9.04
CA LEU A 55 -14.64 14.01 8.17
C LEU A 55 -16.12 13.59 8.20
N LYS A 56 -16.47 12.52 8.94
CA LYS A 56 -17.83 11.96 9.06
C LYS A 56 -18.49 11.71 7.71
N THR A 57 -17.72 11.27 6.72
CA THR A 57 -18.20 10.98 5.37
C THR A 57 -17.86 9.56 4.97
N LYS A 58 -18.68 8.98 4.09
CA LYS A 58 -18.44 7.66 3.48
C LYS A 58 -17.84 7.77 2.08
N ALA A 59 -17.65 8.98 1.56
CA ALA A 59 -17.17 9.22 0.20
C ALA A 59 -15.80 8.57 -0.11
N PHE A 60 -14.98 8.33 0.92
CA PHE A 60 -13.67 7.71 0.75
C PHE A 60 -13.69 6.17 0.73
N LEU A 61 -14.81 5.53 1.10
CA LEU A 61 -14.87 4.05 1.17
C LEU A 61 -14.66 3.39 -0.19
N GLU A 62 -15.20 3.97 -1.26
CA GLU A 62 -14.98 3.50 -2.63
C GLU A 62 -13.50 3.62 -3.03
N ALA A 63 -12.85 4.74 -2.68
CA ALA A 63 -11.43 4.95 -2.92
C ALA A 63 -10.57 3.95 -2.14
N ILE A 64 -10.89 3.69 -0.87
CA ILE A 64 -10.23 2.68 -0.02
C ILE A 64 -10.31 1.29 -0.67
N LEU A 65 -11.48 0.90 -1.18
CA LEU A 65 -11.67 -0.38 -1.84
C LEU A 65 -10.82 -0.49 -3.12
N ILE A 66 -10.85 0.53 -3.97
CA ILE A 66 -10.06 0.56 -5.22
C ILE A 66 -8.57 0.50 -4.91
N LEU A 67 -8.09 1.29 -3.93
CA LEU A 67 -6.69 1.26 -3.49
C LEU A 67 -6.28 -0.11 -2.96
N GLY A 68 -7.15 -0.79 -2.21
CA GLY A 68 -6.91 -2.15 -1.73
C GLY A 68 -6.74 -3.15 -2.87
N ILE A 69 -7.62 -3.10 -3.87
CA ILE A 69 -7.53 -3.96 -5.06
C ILE A 69 -6.24 -3.67 -5.84
N LEU A 70 -5.91 -2.39 -6.05
CA LEU A 70 -4.71 -1.98 -6.78
C LEU A 70 -3.42 -2.38 -6.07
N ALA A 71 -3.35 -2.20 -4.74
CA ALA A 71 -2.19 -2.60 -3.94
C ALA A 71 -1.94 -4.11 -4.06
N PHE A 72 -3.01 -4.90 -3.91
CA PHE A 72 -2.92 -6.36 -4.05
C PHE A 72 -2.48 -6.81 -5.45
N ILE A 73 -3.08 -6.24 -6.50
CA ILE A 73 -2.68 -6.52 -7.89
C ILE A 73 -1.21 -6.16 -8.13
N GLY A 74 -0.76 -5.01 -7.62
CA GLY A 74 0.63 -4.57 -7.69
C GLY A 74 1.57 -5.60 -7.08
N THR A 75 1.26 -6.10 -5.88
CA THR A 75 2.07 -7.10 -5.17
C THR A 75 2.15 -8.43 -5.90
N ILE A 76 1.05 -8.88 -6.52
CA ILE A 76 1.06 -10.07 -7.40
C ILE A 76 1.96 -9.82 -8.62
N ALA A 77 1.81 -8.67 -9.27
CA ALA A 77 2.59 -8.34 -10.46
C ALA A 77 4.10 -8.27 -10.16
N PHE A 78 4.49 -7.66 -9.03
CA PHE A 78 5.88 -7.63 -8.57
C PHE A 78 6.40 -9.03 -8.23
N SER A 79 5.62 -9.84 -7.51
CA SER A 79 6.00 -11.21 -7.17
C SER A 79 6.25 -12.04 -8.44
N LYS A 80 5.35 -11.96 -9.42
CA LYS A 80 5.49 -12.67 -10.69
C LYS A 80 6.67 -12.18 -11.51
N TYR A 81 6.91 -10.88 -11.53
CA TYR A 81 8.07 -10.30 -12.21
C TYR A 81 9.40 -10.75 -11.58
N ILE A 82 9.46 -10.79 -10.25
CA ILE A 82 10.63 -11.27 -9.51
C ILE A 82 10.89 -12.76 -9.79
N GLU A 83 9.83 -13.58 -9.86
CA GLU A 83 9.95 -15.03 -10.10
C GLU A 83 10.32 -15.37 -11.56
N ARG A 84 9.64 -14.75 -12.54
CA ARG A 84 9.70 -15.18 -13.95
C ARG A 84 10.37 -14.18 -14.88
N GLY A 85 10.71 -12.98 -14.42
CA GLY A 85 11.23 -11.89 -15.24
C GLY A 85 10.21 -11.28 -16.21
N VAL A 86 9.01 -11.86 -16.33
CA VAL A 86 7.91 -11.39 -17.18
C VAL A 86 6.59 -11.41 -16.41
N ILE A 87 5.77 -10.36 -16.58
CA ILE A 87 4.46 -10.25 -15.91
C ILE A 87 3.38 -11.01 -16.70
N VAL A 88 3.41 -10.92 -18.03
CA VAL A 88 2.46 -11.58 -18.93
C VAL A 88 3.21 -12.51 -19.85
N GLU A 89 2.99 -13.81 -19.70
CA GLU A 89 3.52 -14.82 -20.62
C GLU A 89 2.65 -14.83 -21.87
N ARG A 90 3.27 -14.61 -23.04
CA ARG A 90 2.63 -14.95 -24.31
C ARG A 90 2.88 -16.43 -24.58
N LYS A 91 1.80 -17.20 -24.70
CA LYS A 91 1.88 -18.56 -25.24
C LYS A 91 2.37 -18.44 -26.68
N SER A 92 3.60 -18.88 -26.97
CA SER A 92 4.01 -19.12 -28.37
C SER A 92 3.04 -20.15 -28.92
N THR A 93 2.40 -19.81 -30.03
CA THR A 93 1.57 -20.76 -30.77
C THR A 93 2.53 -21.64 -31.55
N ASP A 94 2.87 -22.79 -30.98
CA ASP A 94 3.43 -23.93 -31.70
C ASP A 94 2.28 -24.88 -32.07
#